data_AF-A0A7V1RHP2-F1
#
_entry.id   AF-A0A7V1RHP2-F1
#
_cell.length_a   1.000
_cell.length_b   1.000
_cell.length_c   1.000
_cell.angle_alpha   90.00
_cell.angle_beta   90.00
_cell.angle_gamma   90.00
#
_symmetry.space_group_name_H-M   'P 1'
#
loop_
_entity.id
_entity.type
_entity.pdbx_description
1 polymer ?
#
loop_
_entity_poly.entity_id
_entity_poly.type
_entity_poly.pdbx_seq_one_letter_code
_entity_poly.pdbx_strand_id
1 'polypeptide(L)'
;ADARRFAELRRAGFNRVSIGVQAFDDDLLRAVDREHTAAEAVAAVDTARKARFDNVSLDLMFGLPGQTQAQWEATLERALELGTPHLSVYALTLEPGTRFERLHAGGKLVLPGEEAELAMYESAITRLREAGFEHYEVSNFAWPGYRARHNLLYWRNGEYLGFGAGAVSYVDGRRWTREKQPGRYIQKVGSGADLAVEAESLDGEAAVAETLILGLRLLEGLDLRRVARRFGAEALSTAQEHLDALEREGYLRREGDRVRVTHRGLLFSDHVALQLLPDPSPRRRTPAGTATGPAP
;
A
#
# COMPACT_ATOMS: atom_id res chain seq x y z
N ALA A 1 7.25 2.31 -28.16
CA ALA A 1 7.75 0.98 -27.75
C ALA A 1 6.71 0.21 -26.91
N ASP A 2 5.86 0.91 -26.14
CA ASP A 2 5.01 0.23 -25.15
C ASP A 2 3.75 -0.46 -25.70
N ALA A 3 3.22 -0.02 -26.84
CA ALA A 3 2.03 -0.66 -27.44
C ALA A 3 2.20 -2.17 -27.70
N ARG A 4 3.40 -2.58 -28.14
CA ARG A 4 3.71 -3.99 -28.33
C ARG A 4 3.73 -4.75 -27.00
N ARG A 5 4.34 -4.17 -25.96
CA ARG A 5 4.45 -4.77 -24.62
C ARG A 5 3.08 -4.96 -23.98
N PHE A 6 2.20 -3.94 -24.03
CA PHE A 6 0.83 -4.07 -23.54
C PHE A 6 0.07 -5.20 -24.25
N ALA A 7 0.17 -5.30 -25.57
CA ALA A 7 -0.48 -6.37 -26.33
C ALA A 7 0.09 -7.76 -25.98
N GLU A 8 1.39 -7.89 -25.79
CA GLU A 8 2.04 -9.13 -25.35
C GLU A 8 1.60 -9.54 -23.94
N LEU A 9 1.55 -8.60 -22.99
CA LEU A 9 1.04 -8.85 -21.63
C LEU A 9 -0.42 -9.29 -21.65
N ARG A 10 -1.28 -8.62 -22.44
CA ARG A 10 -2.68 -9.02 -22.55
C ARG A 10 -2.82 -10.45 -23.08
N ARG A 11 -2.05 -10.81 -24.11
CA ARG A 11 -2.02 -12.18 -24.68
C ARG A 11 -1.51 -13.21 -23.68
N ALA A 12 -0.58 -12.84 -22.80
CA ALA A 12 -0.08 -13.70 -21.74
C ALA A 12 -1.08 -13.89 -20.58
N GLY A 13 -2.26 -13.25 -20.62
CA GLY A 13 -3.33 -13.45 -19.64
C GLY A 13 -3.42 -12.38 -18.56
N PHE A 14 -2.55 -11.36 -18.59
CA PHE A 14 -2.69 -10.20 -17.70
C PHE A 14 -4.01 -9.50 -18.01
N ASN A 15 -4.78 -9.20 -16.96
CA ASN A 15 -6.12 -8.61 -17.07
C ASN A 15 -6.25 -7.27 -16.34
N ARG A 16 -5.20 -6.82 -15.64
CA ARG A 16 -5.11 -5.54 -14.95
C ARG A 16 -3.74 -4.91 -15.16
N VAL A 17 -3.69 -3.58 -15.22
CA VAL A 17 -2.46 -2.79 -15.17
C VAL A 17 -2.63 -1.56 -14.27
N SER A 18 -1.61 -1.22 -13.49
CA SER A 18 -1.48 0.08 -12.80
C SER A 18 -0.50 0.94 -13.57
N ILE A 19 -0.87 2.19 -13.81
CA ILE A 19 -0.03 3.18 -14.47
C ILE A 19 0.29 4.27 -13.45
N GLY A 20 1.58 4.43 -13.17
CA GLY A 20 2.06 5.49 -12.31
C GLY A 20 1.97 6.83 -13.03
N VAL A 21 0.95 7.63 -12.70
CA VAL A 21 0.76 8.97 -13.27
C VAL A 21 1.32 10.04 -12.34
N GLN A 22 1.09 9.89 -11.03
CA GLN A 22 1.41 10.83 -9.95
C GLN A 22 0.65 12.15 -10.04
N ALA A 23 0.87 12.94 -11.09
CA ALA A 23 0.22 14.22 -11.32
C ALA A 23 0.03 14.48 -12.82
N PHE A 24 -0.92 15.34 -13.18
CA PHE A 24 -1.09 15.85 -14.55
C PHE A 24 -0.47 17.25 -14.71
N ASP A 25 0.71 17.44 -14.14
CA ASP A 25 1.47 18.69 -14.12
C ASP A 25 2.97 18.38 -14.24
N ASP A 26 3.60 18.86 -15.32
CA ASP A 26 4.99 18.53 -15.64
C ASP A 26 6.01 19.17 -14.67
N ASP A 27 5.66 20.27 -13.99
CA ASP A 27 6.50 20.86 -12.95
C ASP A 27 6.50 19.97 -11.70
N LEU A 28 5.32 19.48 -11.29
CA LEU A 28 5.20 18.55 -10.16
C LEU A 28 5.91 17.23 -10.44
N LEU A 29 5.79 16.69 -11.66
CA LEU A 29 6.47 15.45 -12.06
C LEU A 29 7.99 15.60 -12.00
N ARG A 30 8.54 16.71 -12.53
CA ARG A 30 9.97 17.01 -12.43
C ARG A 30 10.43 17.20 -11.00
N ALA A 31 9.62 17.80 -10.13
CA ALA A 31 9.95 18.00 -8.73
C ALA A 31 10.17 16.69 -7.96
N VAL A 32 9.56 15.59 -8.42
CA VAL A 32 9.73 14.25 -7.86
C VAL A 32 10.50 13.29 -8.76
N ASP A 33 11.40 13.84 -9.59
CA ASP A 33 12.31 13.10 -10.49
C ASP A 33 11.59 12.10 -11.42
N ARG A 34 10.38 12.39 -11.88
CA ARG A 34 9.70 11.57 -12.90
C ARG A 34 10.22 11.92 -14.30
N GLU A 35 10.56 10.89 -15.06
CA GLU A 35 11.06 11.02 -16.43
C GLU A 35 9.96 11.22 -17.47
N HIS A 36 8.71 10.88 -17.13
CA HIS A 36 7.55 11.03 -18.02
C HIS A 36 6.84 12.37 -17.81
N THR A 37 6.16 12.81 -18.86
CA THR A 37 5.25 13.96 -18.88
C THR A 37 3.80 13.54 -18.65
N ALA A 38 2.95 14.50 -18.32
CA ALA A 38 1.50 14.29 -18.22
C ALA A 38 0.91 13.75 -19.54
N ALA A 39 1.41 14.21 -20.69
CA ALA A 39 0.99 13.75 -22.00
C ALA A 39 1.34 12.28 -22.25
N GLU A 40 2.54 11.84 -21.83
CA GLU A 40 2.96 10.45 -21.94
C GLU A 40 2.15 9.52 -21.03
N ALA A 41 1.79 9.98 -19.82
CA ALA A 41 0.91 9.25 -18.93
C ALA A 41 -0.47 9.01 -19.57
N VAL A 42 -1.06 10.04 -20.19
CA VAL A 42 -2.33 9.89 -20.96
C VAL A 42 -2.16 8.91 -22.12
N ALA A 43 -1.07 9.03 -22.89
CA ALA A 43 -0.80 8.13 -24.01
C ALA A 43 -0.61 6.66 -23.56
N ALA A 44 -0.06 6.42 -22.38
CA ALA A 44 0.07 5.09 -21.80
C ALA A 44 -1.31 4.47 -21.48
N VAL A 45 -2.25 5.26 -20.95
CA VAL A 45 -3.63 4.82 -20.69
C VAL A 45 -4.34 4.44 -21.99
N ASP A 46 -4.24 5.28 -23.03
CA ASP A 46 -4.80 5.00 -24.35
C ASP A 46 -4.20 3.74 -24.98
N THR A 47 -2.91 3.53 -24.77
CA THR A 47 -2.19 2.35 -25.24
C THR A 47 -2.68 1.08 -24.54
N ALA A 48 -2.87 1.11 -23.22
CA ALA A 48 -3.44 0.01 -22.46
C ALA A 48 -4.87 -0.34 -22.94
N ARG A 49 -5.68 0.67 -23.23
CA ARG A 49 -7.04 0.50 -23.80
C ARG A 49 -7.04 -0.12 -25.18
N LYS A 50 -6.17 0.35 -26.08
CA LYS A 50 -5.99 -0.24 -27.42
C LYS A 50 -5.55 -1.71 -27.33
N ALA A 51 -4.80 -2.07 -26.29
CA ALA A 51 -4.43 -3.44 -25.98
C ALA A 51 -5.54 -4.24 -25.25
N ARG A 52 -6.74 -3.68 -25.06
CA ARG A 52 -7.93 -4.31 -24.44
C ARG A 52 -7.74 -4.63 -22.96
N PHE A 53 -7.06 -3.77 -22.21
CA PHE A 53 -7.15 -3.77 -20.75
C PHE A 53 -8.39 -2.98 -20.31
N ASP A 54 -9.36 -3.70 -19.77
CA ASP A 54 -10.59 -3.10 -19.22
C ASP A 54 -10.42 -2.69 -17.74
N ASN A 55 -9.41 -3.22 -17.06
CA ASN A 55 -9.05 -2.89 -15.67
C ASN A 55 -7.72 -2.14 -15.62
N VAL A 56 -7.79 -0.82 -15.82
CA VAL A 56 -6.65 0.09 -15.70
C VAL A 56 -6.77 0.88 -14.39
N SER A 57 -5.69 0.95 -13.63
CA SER A 57 -5.56 1.79 -12.44
C SER A 57 -4.63 2.95 -12.73
N LEU A 58 -4.94 4.14 -12.19
CA LEU A 58 -4.01 5.26 -12.16
C LEU A 58 -3.51 5.47 -10.74
N ASP A 59 -2.20 5.56 -10.57
CA ASP A 59 -1.60 5.85 -9.27
C ASP A 59 -1.27 7.34 -9.23
N LEU A 60 -1.98 8.08 -8.38
CA LEU A 60 -1.91 9.52 -8.17
C LEU A 60 -1.22 9.82 -6.82
N MET A 61 -0.58 10.98 -6.74
CA MET A 61 0.07 11.45 -5.51
C MET A 61 -0.36 12.87 -5.16
N PHE A 62 -0.67 13.07 -3.88
CA PHE A 62 -0.85 14.39 -3.27
C PHE A 62 0.27 14.66 -2.26
N GLY A 63 0.39 15.90 -1.77
CA GLY A 63 1.51 16.29 -0.91
C GLY A 63 2.83 16.44 -1.66
N LEU A 64 2.81 16.64 -2.98
CA LEU A 64 4.03 16.81 -3.77
C LEU A 64 4.70 18.18 -3.46
N PRO A 65 6.02 18.32 -3.66
CA PRO A 65 6.72 19.56 -3.35
C PRO A 65 6.13 20.76 -4.10
N GLY A 66 5.71 21.78 -3.37
CA GLY A 66 5.07 22.98 -3.93
C GLY A 66 3.66 22.77 -4.52
N GLN A 67 3.05 21.59 -4.35
CA GLN A 67 1.72 21.31 -4.88
C GLN A 67 0.66 22.16 -4.20
N THR A 68 -0.17 22.79 -5.01
CA THR A 68 -1.33 23.56 -4.57
C THR A 68 -2.60 22.71 -4.62
N GLN A 69 -3.61 23.11 -3.84
CA GLN A 69 -4.95 22.49 -3.89
C GLN A 69 -5.54 22.53 -5.30
N ALA A 70 -5.37 23.63 -6.04
CA ALA A 70 -5.87 23.75 -7.41
C ALA A 70 -5.20 22.77 -8.40
N GLN A 71 -3.89 22.53 -8.27
CA GLN A 71 -3.19 21.52 -9.08
C GLN A 71 -3.65 20.10 -8.74
N TRP A 72 -3.95 19.85 -7.46
CA TRP A 72 -4.49 18.57 -7.03
C TRP A 72 -5.90 18.33 -7.59
N GLU A 73 -6.80 19.31 -7.48
CA GLU A 73 -8.15 19.23 -8.06
C GLU A 73 -8.09 19.03 -9.58
N ALA A 74 -7.23 19.77 -10.29
CA ALA A 74 -7.03 19.57 -11.73
C ALA A 74 -6.52 18.15 -12.06
N THR A 75 -5.66 17.58 -11.21
CA THR A 75 -5.19 16.19 -11.35
C THR A 75 -6.34 15.19 -11.20
N LEU A 76 -7.23 15.39 -10.22
CA LEU A 76 -8.41 14.55 -10.01
C LEU A 76 -9.38 14.64 -11.19
N GLU A 77 -9.69 15.84 -11.67
CA GLU A 77 -10.57 16.03 -12.83
C GLU A 77 -10.01 15.32 -14.06
N ARG A 78 -8.71 15.49 -14.31
CA ARG A 78 -8.07 14.84 -15.45
C ARG A 78 -8.07 13.31 -15.33
N ALA A 79 -7.87 12.76 -14.14
CA ALA A 79 -7.99 11.32 -13.90
C ALA A 79 -9.41 10.80 -14.17
N LEU A 80 -10.43 11.57 -13.76
CA LEU A 80 -11.84 11.22 -13.98
C LEU A 80 -12.23 11.28 -15.46
N GLU A 81 -11.76 12.30 -16.19
CA GLU A 81 -11.94 12.39 -17.65
C GLU A 81 -11.35 11.21 -18.39
N LEU A 82 -10.23 10.66 -17.89
CA LEU A 82 -9.67 9.46 -18.48
C LEU A 82 -10.65 8.30 -18.33
N GLY A 83 -11.43 8.18 -17.25
CA GLY A 83 -12.48 7.17 -17.13
C GLY A 83 -11.94 5.76 -16.87
N THR A 84 -10.95 5.65 -16.00
CA THR A 84 -10.39 4.36 -15.55
C THR A 84 -11.14 3.83 -14.33
N PRO A 85 -11.35 2.51 -14.20
CA PRO A 85 -12.19 1.95 -13.15
C PRO A 85 -11.57 1.96 -11.74
N HIS A 86 -10.30 2.33 -11.62
CA HIS A 86 -9.57 2.27 -10.36
C HIS A 86 -8.59 3.43 -10.24
N LEU A 87 -8.50 4.02 -9.06
CA LEU A 87 -7.56 5.07 -8.72
C LEU A 87 -6.90 4.76 -7.37
N SER A 88 -5.58 4.88 -7.34
CA SER A 88 -4.79 4.83 -6.11
C SER A 88 -4.33 6.25 -5.79
N VAL A 89 -4.60 6.73 -4.59
CA VAL A 89 -4.32 8.10 -4.12
C VAL A 89 -3.41 8.00 -2.91
N TYR A 90 -2.14 8.38 -3.10
CA TYR A 90 -1.11 8.27 -2.07
C TYR A 90 -0.62 9.66 -1.64
N ALA A 91 -0.35 9.82 -0.34
CA ALA A 91 0.49 10.92 0.12
C ALA A 91 1.95 10.67 -0.28
N LEU A 92 2.70 11.72 -0.57
CA LEU A 92 4.16 11.60 -0.69
C LEU A 92 4.78 11.36 0.69
N THR A 93 5.31 10.15 0.91
CA THR A 93 6.08 9.83 2.12
C THR A 93 7.58 9.93 1.84
N LEU A 94 8.30 10.66 2.70
CA LEU A 94 9.76 10.74 2.64
C LEU A 94 10.39 9.58 3.43
N GLU A 95 11.02 8.65 2.73
CA GLU A 95 11.70 7.52 3.37
C GLU A 95 13.05 7.95 3.97
N PRO A 96 13.43 7.43 5.16
CA PRO A 96 14.70 7.75 5.81
C PRO A 96 15.92 7.47 4.91
N GLY A 97 16.87 8.40 4.90
CA GLY A 97 18.11 8.26 4.12
C GLY A 97 17.95 8.44 2.60
N THR A 98 16.77 8.86 2.12
CA THR A 98 16.57 9.21 0.71
C THR A 98 17.11 10.60 0.37
N ARG A 99 17.25 10.89 -0.94
CA ARG A 99 17.60 12.24 -1.42
C ARG A 99 16.57 13.28 -0.98
N PHE A 100 15.29 12.96 -1.05
CA PHE A 100 14.22 13.90 -0.72
C PHE A 100 14.14 14.20 0.78
N GLU A 101 14.35 13.21 1.65
CA GLU A 101 14.48 13.46 3.10
C GLU A 101 15.60 14.46 3.41
N ARG A 102 16.79 14.27 2.80
CA ARG A 102 17.90 15.23 2.96
C ARG A 102 17.61 16.62 2.41
N LEU A 103 16.93 16.72 1.25
CA LEU A 103 16.57 18.02 0.67
C LEU A 103 15.52 18.75 1.52
N HIS A 104 14.55 18.01 2.06
CA HIS A 104 13.52 18.54 2.93
C HIS A 104 14.12 19.05 4.25
N ALA A 105 14.94 18.22 4.92
CA ALA A 105 15.66 18.60 6.13
C ALA A 105 16.57 19.83 5.93
N GLY A 106 17.10 20.01 4.71
CA GLY A 106 17.89 21.17 4.32
C GLY A 106 17.09 22.38 3.83
N GLY A 107 15.75 22.35 3.88
CA GLY A 107 14.86 23.45 3.44
C GLY A 107 14.84 23.68 1.93
N LYS A 108 15.39 22.77 1.13
CA LYS A 108 15.46 22.87 -0.35
C LYS A 108 14.30 22.18 -1.06
N LEU A 109 13.52 21.39 -0.34
CA LEU A 109 12.31 20.74 -0.80
C LEU A 109 11.20 21.05 0.21
N VAL A 110 10.23 21.86 -0.21
CA VAL A 110 9.13 22.31 0.65
C VAL A 110 7.90 21.48 0.32
N LEU A 111 7.48 20.67 1.30
CA LEU A 111 6.23 19.93 1.23
C LEU A 111 5.06 20.81 1.70
N PRO A 112 3.83 20.54 1.25
CA PRO A 112 2.65 21.12 1.86
C PRO A 112 2.60 20.78 3.36
N GLY A 113 1.98 21.66 4.16
CA GLY A 113 1.74 21.36 5.58
C GLY A 113 0.63 20.32 5.76
N GLU A 114 0.54 19.74 6.95
CA GLU A 114 -0.45 18.70 7.29
C GLU A 114 -1.90 19.12 6.97
N GLU A 115 -2.28 20.37 7.24
CA GLU A 115 -3.62 20.89 6.91
C GLU A 115 -3.90 20.89 5.40
N ALA A 116 -2.89 21.18 4.58
CA ALA A 116 -3.03 21.20 3.13
C ALA A 116 -3.11 19.78 2.56
N GLU A 117 -2.29 18.85 3.07
CA GLU A 117 -2.38 17.43 2.70
C GLU A 117 -3.72 16.82 3.10
N LEU A 118 -4.23 17.17 4.28
CA LEU A 118 -5.55 16.76 4.73
C LEU A 118 -6.65 17.26 3.79
N ALA A 119 -6.62 18.54 3.42
CA ALA A 119 -7.58 19.12 2.47
C ALA A 119 -7.51 18.43 1.09
N MET A 120 -6.31 18.10 0.61
CA MET A 120 -6.13 17.32 -0.62
C MET A 120 -6.75 15.92 -0.50
N TYR A 121 -6.51 15.22 0.59
CA TYR A 121 -7.06 13.89 0.78
C TYR A 121 -8.59 13.90 0.90
N GLU A 122 -9.16 14.82 1.67
CA GLU A 122 -10.61 14.96 1.84
C GLU A 122 -11.32 15.38 0.54
N SER A 123 -10.72 16.27 -0.25
CA SER A 123 -11.23 16.65 -1.57
C SER A 123 -11.24 15.46 -2.53
N ALA A 124 -10.22 14.60 -2.48
CA ALA A 124 -10.18 13.36 -3.25
C ALA A 124 -11.30 12.39 -2.85
N ILE A 125 -11.49 12.15 -1.54
CA ILE A 125 -12.56 11.29 -1.03
C ILE A 125 -13.91 11.79 -1.53
N THR A 126 -14.19 13.08 -1.37
CA THR A 126 -15.47 13.69 -1.75
C THR A 126 -15.70 13.56 -3.25
N ARG A 127 -14.74 14.06 -4.05
CA ARG A 127 -14.88 14.16 -5.50
C ARG A 127 -14.96 12.81 -6.20
N LEU A 128 -14.18 11.82 -5.75
CA LEU A 128 -14.20 10.47 -6.34
C LEU A 128 -15.48 9.72 -5.98
N ARG A 129 -16.03 9.91 -4.78
CA ARG A 129 -17.32 9.32 -4.39
C ARG A 129 -18.47 9.90 -5.20
N GLU A 130 -18.47 11.22 -5.44
CA GLU A 130 -19.43 11.87 -6.34
C GLU A 130 -19.35 11.34 -7.77
N ALA A 131 -18.16 10.97 -8.22
CA ALA A 131 -17.94 10.29 -9.51
C ALA A 131 -18.30 8.79 -9.51
N GLY A 132 -18.85 8.25 -8.41
CA GLY A 132 -19.32 6.87 -8.30
C GLY A 132 -18.25 5.85 -7.91
N PHE A 133 -17.08 6.27 -7.45
CA PHE A 133 -16.08 5.35 -6.90
C PHE A 133 -16.42 4.94 -5.47
N GLU A 134 -16.17 3.67 -5.15
CA GLU A 134 -16.12 3.17 -3.79
C GLU A 134 -14.73 3.41 -3.19
N HIS A 135 -14.66 4.19 -2.11
CA HIS A 135 -13.48 4.22 -1.25
C HIS A 135 -13.49 2.94 -0.41
N TYR A 136 -12.69 1.94 -0.79
CA TYR A 136 -12.79 0.62 -0.19
C TYR A 136 -11.67 0.32 0.82
N GLU A 137 -10.55 1.02 0.73
CA GLU A 137 -9.47 1.04 1.71
C GLU A 137 -8.74 2.39 1.66
N VAL A 138 -7.91 2.70 2.67
CA VAL A 138 -7.26 4.02 2.89
C VAL A 138 -6.85 4.75 1.60
N SER A 139 -6.11 4.13 0.70
CA SER A 139 -5.51 4.80 -0.46
C SER A 139 -6.22 4.50 -1.79
N ASN A 140 -7.24 3.66 -1.85
CA ASN A 140 -7.73 3.10 -3.11
C ASN A 140 -9.24 3.24 -3.28
N PHE A 141 -9.58 3.65 -4.50
CA PHE A 141 -10.91 3.93 -4.98
C PHE A 141 -11.17 3.08 -6.21
N ALA A 142 -12.33 2.44 -6.29
CA ALA A 142 -12.68 1.63 -7.44
C ALA A 142 -14.17 1.71 -7.76
N TRP A 143 -14.54 1.57 -9.02
CA TRP A 143 -15.91 1.22 -9.35
C TRP A 143 -16.28 -0.16 -8.77
N PRO A 144 -17.57 -0.42 -8.53
CA PRO A 144 -18.04 -1.74 -8.11
C PRO A 144 -17.50 -2.85 -9.03
N GLY A 145 -16.91 -3.88 -8.43
CA GLY A 145 -16.30 -5.01 -9.16
C GLY A 145 -14.82 -4.82 -9.55
N TYR A 146 -14.23 -3.64 -9.34
CA TYR A 146 -12.85 -3.34 -9.74
C TYR A 146 -11.85 -3.23 -8.58
N ARG A 147 -12.27 -3.49 -7.34
CA ARG A 147 -11.38 -3.49 -6.17
C ARG A 147 -10.17 -4.41 -6.41
N ALA A 148 -8.96 -3.93 -6.11
CA ALA A 148 -7.74 -4.68 -6.36
C ALA A 148 -7.63 -5.91 -5.44
N ARG A 149 -7.80 -7.11 -6.00
CA ARG A 149 -7.61 -8.40 -5.27
C ARG A 149 -6.24 -8.51 -4.62
N HIS A 150 -5.20 -7.97 -5.27
CA HIS A 150 -3.84 -7.92 -4.76
C HIS A 150 -3.75 -7.11 -3.45
N ASN A 151 -4.26 -5.88 -3.44
CA ASN A 151 -4.27 -5.03 -2.24
C ASN A 151 -5.13 -5.66 -1.12
N LEU A 152 -6.32 -6.17 -1.48
CA LEU A 152 -7.21 -6.84 -0.53
C LEU A 152 -6.58 -8.08 0.12
N LEU A 153 -5.68 -8.79 -0.56
CA LEU A 153 -4.96 -9.92 0.02
C LEU A 153 -4.09 -9.45 1.19
N TYR A 154 -3.30 -8.39 0.99
CA TYR A 154 -2.46 -7.83 2.05
C TYR A 154 -3.28 -7.29 3.22
N TRP A 155 -4.32 -6.51 2.94
CA TRP A 155 -5.15 -5.90 3.99
C TRP A 155 -5.99 -6.92 4.77
N ARG A 156 -6.27 -8.08 4.19
CA ARG A 156 -6.91 -9.21 4.89
C ARG A 156 -5.90 -10.13 5.59
N ASN A 157 -4.64 -9.70 5.67
CA ASN A 157 -3.51 -10.47 6.17
C ASN A 157 -3.46 -11.90 5.59
N GLY A 158 -3.65 -12.01 4.28
CA GLY A 158 -3.60 -13.25 3.53
C GLY A 158 -2.18 -13.66 3.16
N GLU A 159 -2.00 -14.93 2.87
CA GLU A 159 -0.69 -15.50 2.54
C GLU A 159 -0.32 -15.26 1.07
N TYR A 160 0.98 -15.12 0.82
CA TYR A 160 1.52 -14.90 -0.52
C TYR A 160 2.97 -15.36 -0.64
N LEU A 161 3.35 -15.77 -1.85
CA LEU A 161 4.73 -16.04 -2.22
C LEU A 161 5.22 -14.92 -3.14
N GLY A 162 6.32 -14.28 -2.75
CA GLY A 162 7.06 -13.34 -3.57
C GLY A 162 8.18 -14.04 -4.33
N PHE A 163 8.40 -13.62 -5.58
CA PHE A 163 9.47 -14.10 -6.45
C PHE A 163 10.27 -12.93 -7.01
N GLY A 164 11.56 -13.16 -7.25
CA GLY A 164 12.51 -12.12 -7.67
C GLY A 164 13.36 -11.57 -6.52
N ALA A 165 14.33 -10.75 -6.88
CA ALA A 165 15.22 -10.08 -5.92
C ALA A 165 14.43 -9.14 -5.01
N GLY A 166 14.70 -9.20 -3.71
CA GLY A 166 14.03 -8.39 -2.69
C GLY A 166 12.56 -8.75 -2.42
N ALA A 167 12.01 -9.75 -3.10
CA ALA A 167 10.62 -10.14 -2.91
C ALA A 167 10.38 -10.71 -1.51
N VAL A 168 9.25 -10.34 -0.92
CA VAL A 168 8.81 -10.81 0.39
C VAL A 168 7.75 -11.90 0.21
N SER A 169 7.79 -12.91 1.05
CA SER A 169 6.73 -13.93 1.15
C SER A 169 6.20 -13.97 2.58
N TYR A 170 4.94 -14.38 2.74
CA TYR A 170 4.29 -14.58 4.02
C TYR A 170 3.39 -15.82 3.95
N VAL A 171 3.76 -16.87 4.68
CA VAL A 171 3.07 -18.18 4.70
C VAL A 171 3.19 -18.78 6.09
N ASP A 172 2.11 -19.33 6.64
CA ASP A 172 2.04 -20.00 7.95
C ASP A 172 2.63 -19.15 9.09
N GLY A 173 2.33 -17.85 9.08
CA GLY A 173 2.85 -16.91 10.08
C GLY A 173 4.33 -16.55 9.92
N ARG A 174 5.03 -17.08 8.92
CA ARG A 174 6.44 -16.75 8.65
C ARG A 174 6.53 -15.76 7.50
N ARG A 175 7.25 -14.66 7.72
CA ARG A 175 7.61 -13.68 6.68
C ARG A 175 9.10 -13.77 6.37
N TRP A 176 9.47 -13.74 5.09
CA TRP A 176 10.88 -13.69 4.71
C TRP A 176 11.12 -12.88 3.44
N THR A 177 12.27 -12.22 3.40
CA THR A 177 12.74 -11.41 2.26
C THR A 177 13.82 -12.17 1.52
N ARG A 178 13.70 -12.24 0.20
CA ARG A 178 14.74 -12.80 -0.68
C ARG A 178 15.90 -11.83 -0.86
N GLU A 179 17.05 -12.34 -1.27
CA GLU A 179 18.25 -11.59 -1.61
C GLU A 179 17.90 -10.32 -2.40
N LYS A 180 18.25 -9.16 -1.84
CA LYS A 180 17.79 -7.86 -2.32
C LYS A 180 18.57 -7.41 -3.56
N GLN A 181 19.83 -7.83 -3.70
CA GLN A 181 20.66 -7.44 -4.83
C GLN A 181 20.43 -8.35 -6.04
N PRO A 182 20.00 -7.83 -7.21
CA PRO A 182 19.70 -8.66 -8.39
C PRO A 182 20.84 -9.59 -8.82
N GLY A 183 22.09 -9.12 -8.82
CA GLY A 183 23.24 -9.95 -9.19
C GLY A 183 23.46 -11.13 -8.24
N ARG A 184 23.41 -10.89 -6.92
CA ARG A 184 23.53 -11.94 -5.90
C ARG A 184 22.35 -12.90 -5.95
N TYR A 185 21.14 -12.39 -6.20
CA TYR A 185 19.94 -13.20 -6.37
C TYR A 185 20.11 -14.19 -7.52
N ILE A 186 20.54 -13.72 -8.70
CA ILE A 186 20.78 -14.58 -9.88
C ILE A 186 21.83 -15.65 -9.56
N GLN A 187 22.92 -15.27 -8.89
CA GLN A 187 23.96 -16.22 -8.48
C GLN A 187 23.41 -17.31 -7.56
N LYS A 188 22.68 -16.92 -6.50
CA LYS A 188 22.10 -17.87 -5.53
C LYS A 188 21.07 -18.80 -6.18
N VAL A 189 20.25 -18.28 -7.10
CA VAL A 189 19.32 -19.10 -7.89
C VAL A 189 20.10 -20.14 -8.72
N GLY A 190 21.15 -19.72 -9.42
CA GLY A 190 21.97 -20.60 -10.25
C GLY A 190 22.72 -21.68 -9.47
N SER A 191 23.10 -21.39 -8.22
CA SER A 191 23.80 -22.33 -7.34
C SER A 191 22.89 -23.15 -6.44
N GLY A 192 21.57 -22.92 -6.44
CA GLY A 192 20.63 -23.54 -5.51
C GLY A 192 20.82 -23.13 -4.05
N ALA A 193 21.46 -21.99 -3.79
CA ALA A 193 21.69 -21.49 -2.42
C ALA A 193 20.42 -20.87 -1.82
N ASP A 194 20.38 -20.75 -0.48
CA ASP A 194 19.27 -20.09 0.20
C ASP A 194 19.13 -18.63 -0.25
N LEU A 195 17.91 -18.30 -0.67
CA LEU A 195 17.54 -16.98 -1.14
C LEU A 195 17.15 -16.06 0.02
N ALA A 196 16.74 -16.58 1.18
CA ALA A 196 16.32 -15.77 2.30
C ALA A 196 17.51 -15.00 2.89
N VAL A 197 17.33 -13.69 3.12
CA VAL A 197 18.31 -12.84 3.81
C VAL A 197 17.76 -12.25 5.12
N GLU A 198 16.44 -12.19 5.24
CA GLU A 198 15.73 -11.75 6.44
C GLU A 198 14.52 -12.67 6.63
N ALA A 199 14.22 -13.06 7.86
CA ALA A 199 13.02 -13.82 8.19
C ALA A 199 12.53 -13.46 9.61
N GLU A 200 11.22 -13.48 9.78
CA GLU A 200 10.55 -13.33 11.07
C GLU A 200 9.37 -14.31 11.15
N SER A 201 9.07 -14.74 12.38
CA SER A 201 7.82 -15.44 12.70
C SER A 201 6.91 -14.47 13.41
N LEU A 202 5.66 -14.41 12.95
CA LEU A 202 4.59 -13.60 13.50
C LEU A 202 3.64 -14.54 14.21
N ASP A 203 3.75 -14.57 15.53
CA ASP A 203 2.93 -15.37 16.44
C ASP A 203 2.30 -14.51 17.53
N GLY A 204 1.39 -15.13 18.29
CA GLY A 204 0.73 -14.51 19.45
C GLY A 204 0.18 -13.12 19.19
N GLU A 205 0.53 -12.19 20.07
CA GLU A 205 0.06 -10.79 20.05
C GLU A 205 0.50 -10.04 18.80
N ALA A 206 1.73 -10.28 18.30
CA ALA A 206 2.25 -9.60 17.11
C ALA A 206 1.43 -9.93 15.86
N ALA A 207 1.01 -11.20 15.71
CA ALA A 207 0.17 -11.63 14.60
C ALA A 207 -1.26 -11.06 14.67
N VAL A 208 -1.80 -10.93 15.89
CA VAL A 208 -3.10 -10.28 16.13
C VAL A 208 -3.02 -8.80 15.79
N ALA A 209 -2.06 -8.08 16.37
CA ALA A 209 -1.82 -6.66 16.12
C ALA A 209 -1.67 -6.37 14.62
N GLU A 210 -0.85 -7.14 13.92
CA GLU A 210 -0.69 -6.98 12.47
C GLU A 210 -2.01 -7.21 11.71
N THR A 211 -2.80 -8.21 12.10
CA THR A 211 -4.11 -8.45 11.48
C THR A 211 -5.09 -7.31 11.73
N LEU A 212 -5.07 -6.71 12.93
CA LEU A 212 -5.89 -5.54 13.26
C LEU A 212 -5.45 -4.33 12.44
N ILE A 213 -4.16 -4.02 12.41
CA ILE A 213 -3.57 -2.89 11.70
C ILE A 213 -3.86 -2.98 10.19
N LEU A 214 -3.58 -4.12 9.58
CA LEU A 214 -3.85 -4.32 8.14
C LEU A 214 -5.35 -4.32 7.83
N GLY A 215 -6.15 -4.95 8.69
CA GLY A 215 -7.60 -5.07 8.52
C GLY A 215 -8.34 -3.74 8.64
N LEU A 216 -7.90 -2.87 9.55
CA LEU A 216 -8.50 -1.55 9.77
C LEU A 216 -8.20 -0.55 8.64
N ARG A 217 -7.29 -0.88 7.71
CA ARG A 217 -7.17 -0.13 6.45
C ARG A 217 -8.41 -0.28 5.57
N LEU A 218 -9.17 -1.37 5.71
CA LEU A 218 -10.38 -1.62 4.93
C LEU A 218 -11.56 -0.84 5.52
N LEU A 219 -12.27 -0.08 4.69
CA LEU A 219 -13.47 0.66 5.14
C LEU A 219 -14.66 -0.28 5.44
N GLU A 220 -14.62 -1.53 4.94
CA GLU A 220 -15.53 -2.60 5.36
C GLU A 220 -15.30 -3.06 6.81
N GLY A 221 -14.16 -2.69 7.40
CA GLY A 221 -13.74 -3.07 8.73
C GLY A 221 -13.37 -4.54 8.86
N LEU A 222 -13.12 -4.94 10.11
CA LEU A 222 -12.63 -6.25 10.48
C LEU A 222 -13.67 -6.99 11.34
N ASP A 223 -13.97 -8.25 11.00
CA ASP A 223 -14.81 -9.14 11.81
C ASP A 223 -13.95 -9.78 12.91
N LEU A 224 -14.18 -9.38 14.16
CA LEU A 224 -13.42 -9.82 15.33
C LEU A 224 -13.59 -11.31 15.60
N ARG A 225 -14.70 -11.94 15.21
CA ARG A 225 -14.85 -13.41 15.32
C ARG A 225 -13.92 -14.14 14.37
N ARG A 226 -13.63 -13.56 13.20
CA ARG A 226 -12.65 -14.14 12.27
C ARG A 226 -11.24 -14.07 12.85
N VAL A 227 -10.91 -12.97 13.53
CA VAL A 227 -9.63 -12.82 14.24
C VAL A 227 -9.53 -13.84 15.37
N ALA A 228 -10.55 -13.92 16.23
CA ALA A 228 -10.61 -14.89 17.33
C ALA A 228 -10.53 -16.35 16.85
N ARG A 229 -11.18 -16.70 15.72
CA ARG A 229 -11.04 -18.05 15.13
C ARG A 229 -9.64 -18.34 14.60
N ARG A 230 -8.93 -17.32 14.11
CA ARG A 230 -7.58 -17.49 13.53
C ARG A 230 -6.50 -17.59 14.60
N PHE A 231 -6.60 -16.82 15.67
CA PHE A 231 -5.54 -16.69 16.68
C PHE A 231 -5.93 -17.15 18.09
N GLY A 232 -7.19 -17.50 18.32
CA GLY A 232 -7.75 -17.76 19.66
C GLY A 232 -8.34 -16.50 20.30
N ALA A 233 -9.35 -16.69 21.15
CA ALA A 233 -10.01 -15.58 21.85
C ALA A 233 -9.08 -14.90 22.87
N GLU A 234 -8.20 -15.65 23.51
CA GLU A 234 -7.22 -15.14 24.46
C GLU A 234 -6.23 -14.18 23.79
N ALA A 235 -5.69 -14.54 22.63
CA ALA A 235 -4.78 -13.67 21.89
C ALA A 235 -5.45 -12.38 21.39
N LEU A 236 -6.76 -12.39 21.11
CA LEU A 236 -7.51 -11.17 20.79
C LEU A 236 -7.75 -10.30 22.02
N SER A 237 -7.91 -10.91 23.20
CA SER A 237 -8.25 -10.20 24.43
C SER A 237 -7.16 -9.20 24.85
N THR A 238 -5.90 -9.46 24.50
CA THR A 238 -4.78 -8.55 24.77
C THR A 238 -4.85 -7.24 23.96
N ALA A 239 -5.50 -7.27 22.79
CA ALA A 239 -5.71 -6.08 21.96
C ALA A 239 -7.04 -5.36 22.27
N GLN A 240 -7.90 -5.94 23.12
CA GLN A 240 -9.24 -5.42 23.38
C GLN A 240 -9.20 -4.04 24.07
N GLU A 241 -8.27 -3.84 25.00
CA GLU A 241 -8.11 -2.54 25.69
C GLU A 241 -7.75 -1.41 24.71
N HIS A 242 -6.87 -1.69 23.75
CA HIS A 242 -6.50 -0.75 22.69
C HIS A 242 -7.67 -0.44 21.76
N LEU A 243 -8.44 -1.46 21.36
CA LEU A 243 -9.65 -1.28 20.54
C LEU A 243 -10.70 -0.42 21.26
N ASP A 244 -10.93 -0.67 22.55
CA ASP A 244 -11.91 0.07 23.35
C ASP A 244 -11.45 1.52 23.61
N ALA A 245 -10.15 1.76 23.77
CA ALA A 245 -9.60 3.11 23.84
C ALA A 245 -9.83 3.90 22.55
N LEU A 246 -9.46 3.33 21.41
CA LEU A 246 -9.65 3.95 20.10
C LEU A 246 -11.14 4.19 19.77
N GLU A 247 -12.03 3.32 20.24
CA GLU A 247 -13.48 3.50 20.12
C GLU A 247 -13.99 4.66 21.00
N ARG A 248 -13.57 4.74 22.27
CA ARG A 248 -13.90 5.87 23.17
C ARG A 248 -13.40 7.20 22.63
N GLU A 249 -12.25 7.22 21.97
CA GLU A 249 -11.66 8.41 21.36
C GLU A 249 -12.27 8.77 20.00
N GLY A 250 -13.16 7.93 19.48
CA GLY A 250 -13.91 8.15 18.24
C GLY A 250 -13.12 7.85 16.96
N TYR A 251 -11.98 7.17 17.04
CA TYR A 251 -11.25 6.69 15.87
C TYR A 251 -11.85 5.42 15.29
N LEU A 252 -12.40 4.56 16.15
CA LEU A 252 -13.08 3.34 15.75
C LEU A 252 -14.57 3.41 16.09
N ARG A 253 -15.36 2.60 15.38
CA ARG A 253 -16.75 2.32 15.75
C ARG A 253 -17.03 0.82 15.64
N ARG A 254 -17.84 0.31 16.56
CA ARG A 254 -18.28 -1.09 16.56
C ARG A 254 -19.67 -1.25 15.98
N GLU A 255 -19.82 -2.21 15.07
CA GLU A 255 -21.07 -2.60 14.42
C GLU A 255 -21.25 -4.11 14.62
N GLY A 256 -21.79 -4.51 15.78
CA GLY A 256 -21.85 -5.91 16.20
C GLY A 256 -20.45 -6.49 16.38
N ASP A 257 -20.14 -7.56 15.62
CA ASP A 257 -18.82 -8.21 15.65
C ASP A 257 -17.76 -7.53 14.77
N ARG A 258 -18.12 -6.42 14.09
CA ARG A 258 -17.20 -5.69 13.22
C ARG A 258 -16.71 -4.41 13.89
N VAL A 259 -15.42 -4.14 13.73
CA VAL A 259 -14.81 -2.86 14.04
C VAL A 259 -14.39 -2.15 12.75
N ARG A 260 -14.70 -0.87 12.64
CA ARG A 260 -14.37 -0.03 11.48
C ARG A 260 -13.70 1.25 11.94
N VAL A 261 -12.83 1.80 11.09
CA VAL A 261 -12.39 3.19 11.24
C VAL A 261 -13.56 4.15 11.00
N THR A 262 -13.64 5.20 11.81
CA THR A 262 -14.49 6.36 11.53
C THR A 262 -13.80 7.26 10.50
N HIS A 263 -14.46 8.35 10.06
CA HIS A 263 -13.77 9.36 9.23
C HIS A 263 -12.53 9.89 9.94
N ARG A 264 -12.63 10.19 11.24
CA ARG A 264 -11.47 10.57 12.05
C ARG A 264 -10.41 9.47 12.10
N GLY A 265 -10.80 8.21 12.33
CA GLY A 265 -9.85 7.08 12.30
C GLY A 265 -9.12 6.90 10.99
N LEU A 266 -9.80 7.18 9.87
CA LEU A 266 -9.23 7.12 8.53
C LEU A 266 -8.19 8.22 8.29
N LEU A 267 -8.47 9.46 8.74
CA LEU A 267 -7.54 10.58 8.64
C LEU A 267 -6.29 10.41 9.53
N PHE A 268 -6.45 9.70 10.65
CA PHE A 268 -5.39 9.41 11.61
C PHE A 268 -5.00 7.92 11.60
N SER A 269 -4.95 7.29 10.42
CA SER A 269 -4.73 5.84 10.30
C SER A 269 -3.41 5.38 10.92
N ASP A 270 -2.37 6.20 10.85
CA ASP A 270 -1.06 5.87 11.41
C ASP A 270 -1.10 5.90 12.94
N HIS A 271 -1.83 6.84 13.54
CA HIS A 271 -2.07 6.86 14.98
C HIS A 271 -2.85 5.61 15.42
N VAL A 272 -3.91 5.25 14.70
CA VAL A 272 -4.67 4.02 14.96
C VAL A 272 -3.76 2.79 14.91
N ALA A 273 -2.89 2.70 13.91
CA ALA A 273 -1.95 1.59 13.77
C ALA A 273 -0.94 1.54 14.92
N LEU A 274 -0.39 2.68 15.32
CA LEU A 274 0.58 2.76 16.42
C LEU A 274 -0.02 2.32 17.76
N GLN A 275 -1.28 2.70 18.05
CA GLN A 275 -1.97 2.31 19.28
C GLN A 275 -2.27 0.81 19.36
N LEU A 276 -2.21 0.09 18.24
CA LEU A 276 -2.45 -1.36 18.18
C LEU A 276 -1.17 -2.18 18.22
N LEU A 277 0.00 -1.55 18.17
CA LEU A 277 1.26 -2.26 18.30
C LEU A 277 1.41 -2.79 19.73
N PRO A 278 1.82 -4.05 19.92
CA PRO A 278 2.15 -4.54 21.24
C PRO A 278 3.37 -3.79 21.77
N ASP A 279 3.50 -3.72 23.09
CA ASP A 279 4.71 -3.18 23.72
C ASP A 279 5.96 -3.86 23.14
N PRO A 280 7.06 -3.11 22.93
CA PRO A 280 8.23 -3.61 22.24
C PRO A 280 8.86 -4.77 23.02
N SER A 281 8.46 -5.99 22.67
CA SER A 281 9.12 -7.21 23.08
C SER A 281 10.38 -7.38 22.22
N PRO A 282 11.48 -7.94 22.77
CA PRO A 282 12.75 -8.05 22.04
C PRO A 282 12.56 -8.95 20.81
N ARG A 283 12.49 -8.34 19.61
CA ARG A 283 12.38 -9.05 18.33
C ARG A 283 13.47 -10.13 18.25
N ARG A 284 13.10 -11.41 18.26
CA ARG A 284 14.03 -12.52 17.98
C ARG A 284 14.32 -12.54 16.48
N ARG A 285 15.28 -11.72 16.05
CA ARG A 285 15.92 -11.88 14.73
C ARG A 285 16.69 -13.20 14.75
N THR A 286 16.16 -14.23 14.11
CA THR A 286 16.92 -15.46 13.88
C THR A 286 17.71 -15.29 12.58
N PRO A 287 19.05 -15.43 12.59
CA PRO A 287 19.80 -15.56 11.35
C PRO A 287 19.24 -16.76 10.58
N ALA A 288 19.01 -16.62 9.27
CA ALA A 288 18.75 -17.78 8.42
C ALA A 288 19.94 -18.75 8.56
N GLY A 289 19.66 -19.98 8.98
CA GLY A 289 20.65 -20.93 9.46
C GLY A 289 21.85 -21.12 8.53
N THR A 290 23.04 -21.12 9.12
CA THR A 290 24.24 -21.66 8.50
C THR A 290 24.02 -23.12 8.14
N ALA A 291 24.10 -23.46 6.86
CA ALA A 291 24.17 -24.83 6.39
C ALA A 291 25.31 -25.55 7.12
N THR A 292 24.97 -26.51 7.98
CA THR A 292 25.94 -27.48 8.51
C THR A 292 26.35 -28.39 7.36
N GLY A 293 27.50 -28.10 6.75
CA GLY A 293 28.22 -29.06 5.92
C GLY A 293 28.76 -30.20 6.78
N PRO A 294 28.88 -31.42 6.24
CA PRO A 294 29.48 -32.53 6.98
C PRO A 294 31.00 -32.29 7.07
N ALA A 295 31.53 -32.32 8.29
CA ALA A 295 32.98 -32.37 8.52
C ALA A 295 33.46 -33.84 8.40
N PRO A 296 34.72 -34.08 8.03
CA PRO A 296 35.24 -35.37 7.55
C PRO A 296 35.27 -36.49 8.60
#